data_AF-A0A1I3WY34-F1
#
_entry.id   AF-A0A1I3WY34-F1
#
_cell.length_a   1.000
_cell.length_b   1.000
_cell.length_c   1.000
_cell.angle_alpha   90.00
_cell.angle_beta   90.00
_cell.angle_gamma   90.00
#
_symmetry.space_group_name_H-M   'P 1'
#
loop_
_entity.id
_entity.type
_entity.pdbx_description
1 polymer ?
#
loop_
_entity_poly.entity_id
_entity_poly.type
_entity_poly.pdbx_seq_one_letter_code
_entity_poly.pdbx_strand_id
1 'polypeptide(L)' 'MKTISPDLSAHLASGTTTLAWCWRVTRVDGAVFGFTDHDLGLAFDGTDFEPQAGMIPSEIRSSSDLAVDAQDAEGVLS' A
#
# COMPACT_ATOMS: atom_id res chain seq x y z
N MET A 1 -7.09 12.72 12.65
CA MET A 1 -5.72 12.18 12.80
C MET A 1 -5.83 10.67 12.84
N LYS A 2 -5.12 9.94 11.96
CA LYS A 2 -5.16 8.47 11.96
C LYS A 2 -4.41 7.95 13.21
N THR A 3 -4.96 6.93 13.88
CA THR A 3 -4.29 6.28 15.02
C THR A 3 -3.17 5.38 14.49
N ILE A 4 -1.94 5.56 14.98
CA ILE A 4 -0.77 4.72 14.65
C ILE A 4 -0.28 3.98 15.89
N SER A 5 0.33 2.80 15.71
CA SER A 5 0.89 2.04 16.82
C SER A 5 2.09 2.75 17.47
N PRO A 6 2.37 2.51 18.78
CA PRO A 6 3.54 3.09 19.45
C PRO A 6 4.85 2.74 18.75
N ASP A 7 4.99 1.51 18.27
CA ASP A 7 6.20 1.04 17.58
C ASP A 7 6.41 1.77 16.24
N LEU A 8 5.35 1.95 15.46
CA LEU A 8 5.42 2.71 14.21
C LEU A 8 5.73 4.18 14.48
N SER A 9 5.15 4.76 15.53
CA SER A 9 5.43 6.13 15.94
C SER A 9 6.90 6.32 16.33
N ALA A 10 7.46 5.39 17.12
CA ALA A 10 8.86 5.40 17.51
C ALA A 10 9.80 5.23 16.29
N HIS A 11 9.47 4.34 15.36
CA HIS A 11 10.24 4.15 14.13
C HIS A 11 10.27 5.42 13.28
N LEU A 12 9.11 6.06 13.06
CA LEU A 12 9.00 7.32 12.33
C LEU A 12 9.82 8.44 12.99
N ALA A 13 9.82 8.51 14.33
CA ALA A 13 10.58 9.50 15.09
C ALA A 13 12.11 9.33 14.98
N SER A 14 12.60 8.15 14.60
CA SER A 14 14.04 7.89 14.44
C SER A 14 14.67 8.65 13.25
N GLY A 15 13.86 9.14 12.31
CA GLY A 15 14.31 9.91 11.14
C GLY A 15 14.92 9.08 10.00
N THR A 16 15.11 7.78 10.18
CA THR A 16 15.48 6.84 9.10
C THR A 16 14.38 5.81 8.96
N THR A 17 13.62 5.89 7.86
CA THR A 17 12.50 4.97 7.61
C THR A 17 12.88 3.96 6.54
N THR A 18 12.41 2.72 6.70
CA THR A 18 12.46 1.66 5.69
C THR A 18 11.04 1.17 5.41
N LEU A 19 10.15 2.13 5.14
CA LEU A 19 8.73 1.85 4.92
C LEU A 19 8.48 1.58 3.44
N ALA A 20 7.68 0.55 3.18
CA ALA A 20 7.15 0.22 1.87
C ALA A 20 5.62 0.17 1.96
N TRP A 21 4.97 0.51 0.87
CA TRP A 21 3.54 0.33 0.70
C TRP A 21 3.24 -1.09 0.21
N CYS A 22 2.15 -1.64 0.73
CA CYS A 22 1.63 -2.95 0.36
C CYS A 22 0.12 -2.82 0.16
N TRP A 23 -0.34 -3.06 -1.05
CA TRP A 23 -1.76 -3.01 -1.40
C TRP A 23 -2.28 -4.42 -1.64
N ARG A 24 -3.47 -4.68 -1.09
CA ARG A 24 -4.20 -5.92 -1.31
C ARG A 24 -5.53 -5.61 -1.98
N VAL A 25 -5.77 -6.24 -3.12
CA VAL A 25 -7.05 -6.17 -3.84
C VAL A 25 -7.72 -7.53 -3.76
N THR A 26 -8.85 -7.60 -3.05
CA THR A 26 -9.70 -8.79 -3.01
C THR A 26 -10.90 -8.57 -3.91
N ARG A 27 -11.00 -9.36 -4.97
CA ARG A 27 -12.16 -9.36 -5.86
C ARG A 27 -13.33 -10.07 -5.22
N VAL A 28 -14.54 -9.74 -5.67
CA VAL A 28 -15.79 -10.37 -5.21
C VAL A 28 -15.87 -11.87 -5.48
N ASP A 29 -15.10 -12.37 -6.46
CA ASP A 29 -14.96 -13.79 -6.79
C ASP A 29 -13.94 -14.52 -5.90
N GLY A 30 -13.32 -13.82 -4.94
CA GLY A 30 -12.37 -14.38 -3.99
C GLY A 30 -10.92 -14.35 -4.46
N ALA A 31 -10.61 -13.87 -5.67
CA ALA A 31 -9.23 -13.69 -6.10
C ALA A 31 -8.56 -12.55 -5.30
N VAL A 32 -7.32 -12.79 -4.84
CA VAL A 32 -6.52 -11.83 -4.06
C VAL A 32 -5.25 -11.50 -4.81
N PHE A 33 -4.97 -10.21 -4.95
CA PHE A 33 -3.74 -9.69 -5.55
C PHE A 33 -3.01 -8.82 -4.55
N GLY A 34 -1.72 -9.11 -4.33
CA GLY A 34 -0.83 -8.33 -3.48
C GLY A 34 0.20 -7.58 -4.32
N PHE A 35 0.36 -6.29 -4.05
CA PHE A 35 1.32 -5.42 -4.73
C PHE A 35 2.19 -4.70 -3.70
N THR A 36 3.47 -4.53 -3.97
CA THR A 36 4.35 -3.69 -3.15
C THR A 36 5.24 -2.80 -4.00
N ASP A 37 5.58 -1.61 -3.46
CA ASP A 37 6.62 -0.73 -4.02
C ASP A 37 8.02 -1.07 -3.52
N HIS A 38 8.16 -2.07 -2.64
CA HIS A 38 9.44 -2.66 -2.29
C HIS A 38 10.06 -3.32 -3.53
N ASP A 39 11.39 -3.42 -3.56
CA ASP A 39 12.14 -4.10 -4.61
C ASP A 39 12.13 -5.64 -4.50
N LEU A 40 11.52 -6.20 -3.44
CA LEU A 40 11.48 -7.62 -3.13
C LEU A 40 10.05 -8.03 -2.76
N GLY A 41 9.74 -9.32 -2.95
CA GLY A 41 8.49 -9.89 -2.49
C GLY A 41 8.39 -9.89 -0.96
N LEU A 42 7.23 -9.48 -0.45
CA LEU A 42 6.91 -9.46 0.97
C LEU A 42 5.70 -10.37 1.23
N ALA A 43 5.69 -11.11 2.34
CA ALA A 43 4.60 -12.02 2.67
C ALA A 43 4.11 -11.79 4.10
N PHE A 44 2.85 -11.37 4.25
CA PHE A 44 2.21 -11.20 5.55
C PHE A 44 0.68 -11.18 5.44
N ASP A 45 0.00 -11.45 6.56
CA ASP A 45 -1.47 -11.47 6.64
C ASP A 45 -2.12 -12.36 5.56
N GLY A 46 -1.49 -13.49 5.25
CA GLY A 46 -1.96 -14.47 4.27
C GLY A 46 -1.94 -14.01 2.81
N THR A 47 -1.10 -13.02 2.45
CA THR A 47 -0.95 -12.57 1.06
C THR A 47 0.52 -12.36 0.74
N ASP A 48 0.91 -12.84 -0.45
CA ASP A 48 2.18 -12.52 -1.07
C ASP A 48 2.00 -11.22 -1.85
N PHE A 49 2.83 -10.23 -1.54
CA PHE A 49 2.88 -8.94 -2.21
C PHE A 49 4.03 -8.97 -3.21
N GLU A 50 3.68 -8.87 -4.50
CA GLU A 50 4.66 -8.95 -5.58
C GLU A 50 5.22 -7.56 -5.93
N PRO A 51 6.55 -7.43 -6.06
CA PRO A 51 7.16 -6.19 -6.50
C PRO A 51 6.92 -6.00 -8.00
N GLN A 52 6.83 -4.75 -8.47
CA GLN A 52 6.74 -4.41 -9.90
C GLN A 52 5.55 -5.02 -10.66
N ALA A 53 4.51 -5.51 -9.98
CA ALA A 53 3.31 -6.10 -10.59
C ALA A 53 2.35 -5.06 -11.21
N GLY A 54 2.89 -3.94 -11.72
CA GLY A 54 2.10 -2.88 -12.32
C GLY A 54 1.21 -2.16 -11.31
N MET A 55 1.74 -1.74 -10.16
CA MET A 55 1.07 -0.68 -9.41
C MET A 55 2.09 0.40 -9.13
N ILE A 56 2.02 1.48 -9.90
CA ILE A 56 2.77 2.70 -9.60
C ILE A 56 1.88 3.52 -8.66
N PRO A 57 2.25 3.72 -7.39
CA PRO A 57 1.48 4.57 -6.50
C PRO A 57 1.39 5.98 -7.07
N SER A 58 0.17 6.43 -7.41
CA SER A 58 -0.07 7.85 -7.60
C SER A 58 -0.09 8.58 -6.25
N GLU A 59 0.04 9.91 -6.29
CA GLU A 59 -0.12 10.78 -5.12
C GLU A 59 -1.44 10.48 -4.39
N ILE A 60 -1.39 10.14 -3.09
CA ILE A 60 -2.58 10.08 -2.23
C ILE A 60 -2.96 11.52 -1.91
N ARG A 61 -3.93 12.08 -2.65
CA ARG A 61 -4.49 13.40 -2.34
C ARG A 61 -5.64 13.25 -1.36
N SER A 62 -5.44 13.76 -0.14
CA SER A 62 -6.53 13.93 0.82
C SER A 62 -7.12 15.33 0.66
N SER A 63 -8.35 15.43 0.15
CA SER A 63 -9.08 16.70 0.11
C SER A 63 -10.10 16.74 1.25
N SER A 64 -10.17 17.84 2.00
CA SER A 64 -11.11 18.01 3.12
C SER A 64 -12.57 18.20 2.72
N ASP A 65 -12.85 18.27 1.41
CA ASP A 65 -14.19 18.25 0.88
C ASP A 65 -14.65 16.79 0.77
N LEU A 66 -15.96 16.51 0.83
CA LEU A 66 -16.56 15.16 0.74
C LEU A 66 -16.26 14.39 -0.58
N ALA A 67 -15.23 14.80 -1.32
CA ALA A 67 -14.69 14.10 -2.47
C ALA A 67 -13.98 12.82 -2.02
N VAL A 68 -14.16 11.78 -2.82
CA VAL A 68 -13.49 10.48 -2.62
C VAL A 68 -11.98 10.70 -2.72
N ASP A 69 -11.23 10.27 -1.72
CA ASP A 69 -9.77 10.15 -1.81
C ASP A 69 -9.46 9.20 -2.97
N ALA A 70 -9.04 9.76 -4.11
CA ALA A 70 -8.70 8.99 -5.30
C ALA A 70 -7.21 8.68 -5.29
N GLN A 71 -6.90 7.39 -5.37
CA GLN A 71 -5.55 6.91 -5.69
C GLN A 71 -5.65 6.21 -7.05
N ASP A 72 -4.95 6.73 -8.05
CA ASP A 72 -4.79 6.06 -9.34
C ASP A 72 -3.74 4.95 -9.20
N ALA A 73 -4.01 3.83 -9.86
CA ALA A 73 -3.13 2.67 -9.93
C ALA A 73 -3.08 2.22 -11.40
N GLU A 74 -1.89 2.32 -12.01
CA GLU A 74 -1.66 1.86 -13.39
C GLU A 74 -0.88 0.55 -13.38
N GLY A 75 -1.40 -0.45 -14.13
CA GLY A 75 -0.87 -1.82 -14.14
C GLY A 75 -1.19 -2.66 -15.35
N VAL A 76 -0.44 -3.75 -15.51
CA VAL A 76 -0.73 -4.81 -16.47
C VAL A 76 -1.35 -5.98 -15.70
N LEU A 77 -2.58 -6.34 -16.07
CA LEU A 77 -3.20 -7.60 -15.66
C LEU A 77 -2.91 -8.63 -16.77
N SER A 78 -2.17 -9.70 -16.44
CA SER A 78 -1.95 -10.85 -17.33
C SER A 78 -2.98 -11.95 -17.08
#